data_AF-A0A6N2RWR3-F1
#
_entry.id   AF-A0A6N2RWR3-F1
#
_cell.length_a   1.000
_cell.length_b   1.000
_cell.length_c   1.000
_cell.angle_alpha   90.00
_cell.angle_beta   90.00
_cell.angle_gamma   90.00
#
_symmetry.space_group_name_H-M   'P 1'
#
loop_
_entity.id
_entity.type
_entity.pdbx_description
1 polymer ?
#
loop_
_entity_poly.entity_id
_entity_poly.type
_entity_poly.pdbx_seq_one_letter_code
_entity_poly.pdbx_strand_id
1 'polypeptide(L)'
;MKKRDIIKRKNDVTIAVIDDGIESEEYLCFDLEVIGCSVEQRKYKEKNEELTHGTLCYKVLREYGNGCNIGSIKIMGNNRKEDVLDAFIVAVKWCVENYIDIIHISLGICSVNAYTQLRNALAEFFVQGGLIVASIDNTEKYTLPAAFSFVFAVRRNDTLKQGEIQMEYSEKYGKNIMEIGTVCMLEKYERLRLVRCNSYTTPVLTAEISRLIRSKQKNFYKVKKYFYNHKENIYRPDFIQNVIIFGTKEKSDKWIFFSIIKYVESIKQISDYKIKRRYILFIRKNIKISELKKLKKNLIAIFYPQKRDKILYEWCQKNEILIWDENSYIDSLILQQKRWKSHSANDTFVLEIYNTNIEIMVKIARLFIEKGYNSWAMSNMKKSYLYGIDYIPENIKINDFISAVCENLSLDILILFVDKSLYKLKDLAVTINYETVIIKNGEHCIKRYKFNLNYFVELIEMVANTGT
;
A
#
# COMPACT_ATOMS: atom_id res chain seq x y z
N MET A 1 30.22 -12.35 -0.72
CA MET A 1 29.99 -12.57 -2.17
C MET A 1 30.30 -11.27 -2.90
N LYS A 2 31.21 -11.25 -3.89
CA LYS A 2 31.52 -10.02 -4.66
C LYS A 2 30.26 -9.63 -5.46
N LYS A 3 29.88 -8.35 -5.40
CA LYS A 3 28.84 -7.72 -6.24
C LYS A 3 29.07 -8.13 -7.70
N ARG A 4 28.28 -9.05 -8.24
CA ARG A 4 28.08 -9.09 -9.68
C ARG A 4 27.16 -7.92 -9.96
N ASP A 5 27.75 -6.81 -10.39
CA ASP A 5 27.00 -5.67 -10.87
C ASP A 5 25.97 -6.19 -11.88
N ILE A 6 24.69 -5.97 -11.63
CA ILE A 6 23.69 -6.00 -12.69
C ILE A 6 24.18 -4.95 -13.68
N ILE A 7 24.87 -5.37 -14.75
CA ILE A 7 25.43 -4.46 -15.75
C ILE A 7 24.24 -3.86 -16.50
N LYS A 8 23.65 -2.79 -15.95
CA LYS A 8 22.56 -2.06 -16.58
C LYS A 8 23.11 -1.25 -17.73
N ARG A 9 22.79 -1.64 -18.98
CA ARG A 9 23.00 -0.73 -20.12
C ARG A 9 22.04 0.44 -19.99
N LYS A 10 22.44 1.58 -20.54
CA LYS A 10 21.61 2.80 -20.60
C LYS A 10 20.36 2.49 -21.44
N ASN A 11 19.21 2.30 -20.77
CA ASN A 11 17.85 2.00 -21.27
C ASN A 11 17.33 0.56 -21.04
N ASP A 12 18.09 -0.33 -20.41
CA ASP A 12 17.54 -1.64 -20.04
C ASP A 12 16.63 -1.51 -18.82
N VAL A 13 15.42 -2.06 -18.94
CA VAL A 13 14.45 -2.15 -17.82
C VAL A 13 14.61 -3.51 -17.16
N THR A 14 14.85 -3.50 -15.86
CA THR A 14 15.01 -4.71 -15.04
C THR A 14 13.75 -4.98 -14.23
N ILE A 15 13.20 -6.18 -14.39
CA ILE A 15 11.98 -6.65 -13.74
C ILE A 15 12.36 -7.76 -12.77
N ALA A 16 12.00 -7.62 -11.49
CA ALA A 16 12.03 -8.72 -10.53
C ALA A 16 10.64 -9.35 -10.44
N VAL A 17 10.54 -10.64 -10.76
CA VAL A 17 9.36 -11.46 -10.50
C VAL A 17 9.53 -12.10 -9.13
N ILE A 18 8.70 -11.68 -8.17
CA ILE A 18 8.67 -12.21 -6.81
C ILE A 18 7.51 -13.21 -6.73
N ASP A 19 7.81 -14.51 -6.70
CA ASP A 19 6.82 -15.60 -6.82
C ASP A 19 7.37 -16.94 -6.28
N ASP A 20 6.83 -18.07 -6.71
CA ASP A 20 7.30 -19.45 -6.41
C ASP A 20 8.58 -19.87 -7.18
N GLY A 21 9.15 -18.95 -7.95
CA GLY A 21 10.35 -19.14 -8.76
C GLY A 21 10.04 -19.42 -10.23
N ILE A 22 11.03 -19.14 -11.10
CA ILE A 22 10.89 -19.33 -12.55
C ILE A 22 11.77 -20.49 -13.01
N GLU A 23 11.14 -21.46 -13.67
CA GLU A 23 11.80 -22.57 -14.35
C GLU A 23 11.79 -22.30 -15.87
N SER A 24 12.85 -21.65 -16.34
CA SER A 24 13.04 -21.34 -17.76
C SER A 24 14.43 -21.74 -18.25
N GLU A 25 14.50 -22.17 -19.51
CA GLU A 25 15.73 -22.33 -20.28
C GLU A 25 16.23 -20.99 -20.85
N GLU A 26 15.34 -19.99 -20.95
CA GLU A 26 15.71 -18.64 -21.35
C GLU A 26 16.53 -17.95 -20.24
N TYR A 27 17.37 -17.00 -20.65
CA TYR A 27 18.23 -16.26 -19.72
C TYR A 27 17.43 -15.38 -18.74
N LEU A 28 17.65 -15.61 -17.44
CA LEU A 28 17.27 -14.71 -16.34
C LEU A 28 18.48 -13.87 -15.93
N CYS A 29 18.30 -12.56 -15.74
CA CYS A 29 19.39 -11.68 -15.32
C CYS A 29 19.83 -11.90 -13.87
N PHE A 30 18.96 -12.51 -13.05
CA PHE A 30 19.27 -13.10 -11.76
C PHE A 30 18.21 -14.18 -11.45
N ASP A 31 18.59 -15.19 -10.66
CA ASP A 31 17.71 -16.26 -10.21
C ASP A 31 18.04 -16.54 -8.75
N LEU A 32 17.18 -16.06 -7.86
CA LEU A 32 17.45 -15.93 -6.44
C LEU A 32 16.37 -16.63 -5.61
N GLU A 33 16.73 -17.00 -4.39
CA GLU A 33 15.83 -17.58 -3.40
C GLU A 33 16.02 -16.87 -2.07
N VAL A 34 14.92 -16.56 -1.39
CA VAL A 34 14.97 -16.05 -0.02
C VAL A 34 15.17 -17.23 0.94
N ILE A 35 16.17 -17.11 1.81
CA ILE A 35 16.51 -18.09 2.84
C ILE A 35 16.64 -17.35 4.16
N GLY A 36 15.64 -17.48 5.02
CA GLY A 36 15.53 -16.73 6.26
C GLY A 36 15.59 -15.21 6.00
N CYS A 37 16.57 -14.54 6.59
CA CYS A 37 16.73 -13.09 6.45
C CYS A 37 17.64 -12.66 5.27
N SER A 38 17.92 -13.56 4.31
CA SER A 38 18.90 -13.32 3.24
C SER A 38 18.40 -13.75 1.87
N VAL A 39 19.02 -13.19 0.82
CA VAL A 39 18.78 -13.57 -0.58
C VAL A 39 20.01 -14.28 -1.12
N GLU A 40 19.83 -15.52 -1.56
CA GLU A 40 20.90 -16.36 -2.11
C GLU A 40 20.67 -16.66 -3.58
N GLN A 41 21.74 -17.02 -4.29
CA GLN A 41 21.62 -17.59 -5.64
C GLN A 41 20.88 -18.93 -5.55
N ARG A 42 19.81 -19.09 -6.33
CA ARG A 42 19.05 -20.35 -6.36
C ARG A 42 19.97 -21.47 -6.86
N LYS A 43 20.11 -22.52 -6.05
CA LYS A 43 21.00 -23.67 -6.33
C LYS A 43 20.28 -24.81 -7.03
N TYR A 44 18.99 -25.00 -6.72
CA TYR A 44 18.20 -26.12 -7.19
C TYR A 44 16.94 -25.64 -7.89
N LYS A 45 16.75 -26.16 -9.10
CA LYS A 45 15.51 -26.07 -9.87
C LYS A 45 14.69 -27.32 -9.59
N GLU A 46 13.45 -27.15 -9.18
CA GLU A 46 12.59 -28.29 -8.88
C GLU A 46 12.17 -28.92 -10.21
N LYS A 47 12.40 -30.23 -10.37
CA LYS A 47 11.84 -30.97 -11.50
C LYS A 47 10.36 -31.21 -11.21
N ASN A 48 9.53 -30.22 -11.49
CA ASN A 48 8.09 -30.36 -11.46
C ASN A 48 7.59 -30.81 -12.83
N GLU A 49 6.65 -31.77 -12.84
CA GLU A 49 5.98 -32.19 -14.07
C GLU A 49 5.07 -31.07 -14.61
N GLU A 50 4.56 -30.22 -13.71
CA GLU A 50 3.75 -29.05 -14.03
C GLU A 50 4.57 -27.75 -13.99
N LEU A 51 4.20 -26.80 -14.86
CA LEU A 51 4.80 -25.46 -14.86
C LEU A 51 4.39 -24.70 -13.60
N THR A 52 5.37 -24.13 -12.89
CA THR A 52 5.11 -23.32 -11.69
C THR A 52 4.36 -22.04 -12.03
N HIS A 53 3.72 -21.43 -11.04
CA HIS A 53 2.95 -20.21 -11.21
C HIS A 53 3.82 -19.04 -11.70
N GLY A 54 5.02 -18.88 -11.12
CA GLY A 54 6.02 -17.92 -11.54
C GLY A 54 6.50 -18.16 -12.98
N THR A 55 6.64 -19.43 -13.40
CA THR A 55 7.00 -19.78 -14.78
C THR A 55 5.92 -19.38 -15.78
N LEU A 56 4.64 -19.59 -15.44
CA LEU A 56 3.53 -19.16 -16.28
C LEU A 56 3.47 -17.63 -16.39
N CYS A 57 3.64 -16.91 -15.27
CA CYS A 57 3.75 -15.45 -15.27
C CYS A 57 4.91 -14.95 -16.14
N TYR A 58 6.08 -15.61 -16.06
CA TYR A 58 7.23 -15.32 -16.90
C TYR A 58 6.93 -15.50 -18.40
N LYS A 59 6.29 -16.60 -18.78
CA LYS A 59 5.90 -16.86 -20.18
C LYS A 59 4.94 -15.79 -20.71
N VAL A 60 3.93 -15.39 -19.94
CA VAL A 60 3.07 -14.25 -20.33
C VAL A 60 3.90 -12.98 -20.47
N LEU A 61 4.78 -12.68 -19.51
CA LEU A 61 5.63 -11.48 -19.56
C LEU A 61 6.49 -11.44 -20.83
N ARG A 62 7.00 -12.59 -21.30
CA ARG A 62 7.75 -12.73 -22.56
C ARG A 62 6.89 -12.73 -23.81
N GLU A 63 5.63 -13.17 -23.72
CA GLU A 63 4.65 -13.06 -24.81
C GLU A 63 4.44 -11.58 -25.19
N TYR A 64 4.18 -10.74 -24.19
CA TYR A 64 3.84 -9.33 -24.38
C TYR A 64 5.05 -8.37 -24.30
N GLY A 65 6.15 -8.79 -23.67
CA GLY A 65 7.30 -7.96 -23.36
C GLY A 65 8.58 -8.39 -24.06
N ASN A 66 9.08 -7.54 -24.97
CA ASN A 66 10.39 -7.73 -25.61
C ASN A 66 11.44 -6.75 -25.03
N GLY A 67 12.69 -7.20 -24.86
CA GLY A 67 13.82 -6.32 -24.51
C GLY A 67 13.86 -5.82 -23.07
N CYS A 68 13.26 -6.54 -22.12
CA CYS A 68 13.43 -6.34 -20.69
C CYS A 68 14.32 -7.43 -20.08
N ASN A 69 15.12 -7.04 -19.09
CA ASN A 69 15.88 -7.97 -18.27
C ASN A 69 14.94 -8.47 -17.17
N ILE A 70 14.69 -9.78 -17.13
CA ILE A 70 13.80 -10.38 -16.13
C ILE A 70 14.65 -11.24 -15.21
N GLY A 71 14.46 -11.11 -13.91
CA GLY A 71 15.02 -12.01 -12.91
C GLY A 71 13.95 -12.55 -11.99
N SER A 72 14.27 -13.65 -11.32
CA SER A 72 13.38 -14.37 -10.39
C SER A 72 13.87 -14.20 -8.96
N ILE A 73 12.94 -13.98 -8.03
CA ILE A 73 13.17 -14.10 -6.60
C ILE A 73 12.10 -15.03 -6.04
N LYS A 74 12.49 -16.27 -5.72
CA LYS A 74 11.62 -17.27 -5.11
C LYS A 74 11.42 -16.94 -3.62
N ILE A 75 10.17 -16.77 -3.22
CA ILE A 75 9.76 -16.51 -1.82
C ILE A 75 8.85 -17.59 -1.24
N MET A 76 8.44 -18.57 -2.04
CA MET A 76 7.56 -19.68 -1.64
C MET A 76 8.19 -21.01 -2.09
N GLY A 77 8.10 -22.06 -1.26
CA GLY A 77 8.65 -23.38 -1.57
C GLY A 77 8.24 -24.47 -0.56
N ASN A 78 8.26 -25.72 -1.00
CA ASN A 78 7.45 -26.82 -0.45
C ASN A 78 7.73 -27.26 1.00
N ASN A 79 8.81 -26.81 1.64
CA ASN A 79 9.28 -27.39 2.91
C ASN A 79 9.68 -26.37 4.00
N ARG A 80 9.31 -25.09 3.88
CA ARG A 80 9.78 -24.07 4.84
C ARG A 80 8.65 -23.34 5.55
N LYS A 81 8.79 -23.27 6.88
CA LYS A 81 7.96 -22.48 7.80
C LYS A 81 8.34 -20.99 7.79
N GLU A 82 8.92 -20.49 6.70
CA GLU A 82 9.25 -19.08 6.60
C GLU A 82 7.94 -18.30 6.38
N ASP A 83 7.71 -17.24 7.16
CA ASP A 83 6.56 -16.37 6.96
C ASP A 83 6.69 -15.72 5.58
N VAL A 84 5.68 -15.94 4.72
CA VAL A 84 5.63 -15.37 3.36
C VAL A 84 5.78 -13.86 3.40
N LEU A 85 5.29 -13.19 4.46
CA LEU A 85 5.46 -11.76 4.68
C LEU A 85 6.94 -11.38 4.84
N ASP A 86 7.67 -12.09 5.69
CA ASP A 86 9.10 -11.83 5.96
C ASP A 86 9.93 -12.07 4.70
N ALA A 87 9.69 -13.19 4.01
CA ALA A 87 10.39 -13.52 2.77
C ALA A 87 10.14 -12.45 1.69
N PHE A 88 8.89 -11.99 1.58
CA PHE A 88 8.52 -10.91 0.67
C PHE A 88 9.26 -9.60 1.00
N ILE A 89 9.33 -9.22 2.29
CA ILE A 89 10.04 -8.01 2.73
C ILE A 89 11.53 -8.09 2.39
N VAL A 90 12.16 -9.24 2.59
CA VAL A 90 13.57 -9.47 2.25
C VAL A 90 13.79 -9.33 0.73
N ALA A 91 12.92 -9.89 -0.10
CA ALA A 91 12.97 -9.75 -1.55
C ALA A 91 12.83 -8.28 -2.00
N VAL A 92 11.90 -7.53 -1.41
CA VAL A 92 11.72 -6.09 -1.73
C VAL A 92 12.96 -5.28 -1.34
N LYS A 93 13.57 -5.54 -0.16
CA LYS A 93 14.81 -4.87 0.25
C LYS A 93 15.95 -5.12 -0.74
N TRP A 94 16.11 -6.37 -1.19
CA TRP A 94 17.08 -6.69 -2.23
C TRP A 94 16.82 -5.92 -3.53
N CYS A 95 15.56 -5.77 -3.94
CA CYS A 95 15.18 -4.96 -5.10
C CYS A 95 15.54 -3.47 -4.94
N VAL A 96 15.38 -2.91 -3.74
CA VAL A 96 15.83 -1.55 -3.42
C VAL A 96 17.34 -1.43 -3.59
N GLU A 97 18.11 -2.31 -2.93
CA GLU A 97 19.58 -2.29 -2.93
C GLU A 97 20.19 -2.46 -4.33
N ASN A 98 19.52 -3.21 -5.20
CA ASN A 98 19.97 -3.50 -6.57
C ASN A 98 19.31 -2.61 -7.63
N TYR A 99 18.60 -1.55 -7.21
CA TYR A 99 17.97 -0.58 -8.10
C TYR A 99 17.05 -1.18 -9.15
N ILE A 100 16.27 -2.21 -8.80
CA ILE A 100 15.29 -2.82 -9.72
C ILE A 100 14.28 -1.76 -10.20
N ASP A 101 13.90 -1.82 -11.48
CA ASP A 101 13.01 -0.82 -12.08
C ASP A 101 11.54 -1.17 -11.87
N ILE A 102 11.19 -2.45 -11.98
CA ILE A 102 9.83 -2.95 -11.78
C ILE A 102 9.84 -4.17 -10.87
N ILE A 103 9.00 -4.18 -9.85
CA ILE A 103 8.63 -5.39 -9.12
C ILE A 103 7.29 -5.88 -9.67
N HIS A 104 7.27 -7.14 -10.11
CA HIS A 104 6.07 -7.86 -10.53
C HIS A 104 5.67 -8.86 -9.45
N ILE A 105 4.42 -8.81 -9.04
CA ILE A 105 3.86 -9.66 -7.99
C ILE A 105 2.52 -10.23 -8.45
N SER A 106 2.41 -11.55 -8.51
CA SER A 106 1.15 -12.25 -8.75
C SER A 106 0.74 -13.09 -7.53
N LEU A 107 1.06 -12.57 -6.34
CA LEU A 107 0.77 -13.12 -5.02
C LEU A 107 0.13 -12.05 -4.13
N GLY A 108 -0.82 -12.44 -3.28
CA GLY A 108 -1.51 -11.54 -2.37
C GLY A 108 -1.41 -11.97 -0.91
N ILE A 109 -1.26 -11.00 0.00
CA ILE A 109 -1.39 -11.18 1.44
C ILE A 109 -2.71 -10.53 1.88
N CYS A 110 -3.67 -11.34 2.29
CA CYS A 110 -5.03 -10.92 2.66
C CYS A 110 -5.20 -10.67 4.16
N SER A 111 -4.21 -10.01 4.79
CA SER A 111 -4.29 -9.59 6.20
C SER A 111 -3.88 -8.13 6.32
N VAL A 112 -4.68 -7.33 7.03
CA VAL A 112 -4.36 -5.92 7.28
C VAL A 112 -3.19 -5.76 8.24
N ASN A 113 -2.85 -6.79 9.01
CA ASN A 113 -1.70 -6.78 9.92
C ASN A 113 -0.36 -6.66 9.16
N ALA A 114 -0.32 -7.17 7.93
CA ALA A 114 0.83 -7.03 7.03
C ALA A 114 1.00 -5.60 6.48
N TYR A 115 -0.01 -4.73 6.62
CA TYR A 115 -0.05 -3.39 6.02
C TYR A 115 1.19 -2.57 6.35
N THR A 116 1.49 -2.38 7.64
CA THR A 116 2.59 -1.50 8.06
C THR A 116 3.94 -1.99 7.53
N GLN A 117 4.19 -3.31 7.61
CA GLN A 117 5.47 -3.88 7.22
C GLN A 117 5.67 -3.84 5.70
N LEU A 118 4.67 -4.26 4.92
CA LEU A 118 4.72 -4.20 3.46
C LEU A 118 4.79 -2.77 2.95
N ARG A 119 3.99 -1.86 3.53
CA ARG A 119 3.97 -0.44 3.16
C ARG A 119 5.35 0.16 3.33
N ASN A 120 6.00 -0.08 4.46
CA ASN A 120 7.34 0.44 4.74
C ASN A 120 8.35 0.00 3.66
N ALA A 121 8.38 -1.29 3.33
CA ALA A 121 9.32 -1.84 2.36
C ALA A 121 9.03 -1.34 0.92
N LEU A 122 7.77 -1.37 0.50
CA LEU A 122 7.37 -0.99 -0.85
C LEU A 122 7.41 0.52 -1.09
N ALA A 123 7.08 1.33 -0.08
CA ALA A 123 7.16 2.79 -0.19
C ALA A 123 8.62 3.25 -0.34
N GLU A 124 9.58 2.56 0.27
CA GLU A 124 11.01 2.82 0.03
C GLU A 124 11.41 2.54 -1.43
N PHE A 125 11.00 1.40 -1.97
CA PHE A 125 11.21 1.04 -3.38
C PHE A 125 10.57 2.06 -4.34
N PHE A 126 9.35 2.49 -4.03
CA PHE A 126 8.65 3.53 -4.76
C PHE A 126 9.39 4.88 -4.73
N VAL A 127 9.85 5.31 -3.55
CA VAL A 127 10.59 6.57 -3.40
C VAL A 127 11.87 6.56 -4.23
N GLN A 128 12.57 5.42 -4.29
CA GLN A 128 13.73 5.24 -5.17
C GLN A 128 13.39 5.38 -6.66
N GLY A 129 12.12 5.20 -7.03
CA GLY A 129 11.62 5.34 -8.39
C GLY A 129 11.18 4.06 -9.06
N GLY A 130 11.21 2.94 -8.33
CA GLY A 130 10.71 1.68 -8.83
C GLY A 130 9.19 1.70 -8.98
N LEU A 131 8.68 0.92 -9.93
CA LEU A 131 7.25 0.73 -10.16
C LEU A 131 6.84 -0.66 -9.68
N ILE A 132 5.66 -0.78 -9.10
CA ILE A 132 5.17 -2.03 -8.56
C ILE A 132 3.89 -2.39 -9.30
N VAL A 133 3.81 -3.61 -9.81
CA VAL A 133 2.62 -4.16 -10.47
C VAL A 133 2.18 -5.39 -9.69
N ALA A 134 0.92 -5.40 -9.25
CA ALA A 134 0.39 -6.49 -8.44
C ALA A 134 -1.02 -6.89 -8.85
N SER A 135 -1.30 -8.20 -8.87
CA SER A 135 -2.64 -8.74 -9.08
C SER A 135 -3.54 -8.44 -7.88
N ILE A 136 -4.80 -8.08 -8.13
CA ILE A 136 -5.83 -8.18 -7.09
C ILE A 136 -6.18 -9.65 -6.85
N ASP A 137 -6.75 -9.95 -5.68
CA ASP A 137 -7.23 -11.29 -5.35
C ASP A 137 -8.33 -11.73 -6.32
N ASN A 138 -8.36 -13.03 -6.68
CA ASN A 138 -9.33 -13.55 -7.65
C ASN A 138 -10.78 -13.49 -7.14
N THR A 139 -11.00 -13.39 -5.82
CA THR A 139 -12.30 -13.15 -5.18
C THR A 139 -12.51 -11.68 -4.83
N GLU A 140 -11.65 -10.81 -5.34
CA GLU A 140 -11.57 -9.37 -5.07
C GLU A 140 -11.44 -8.99 -3.59
N LYS A 141 -11.09 -9.92 -2.68
CA LYS A 141 -10.82 -9.58 -1.27
C LYS A 141 -9.72 -8.53 -1.18
N TYR A 142 -9.76 -7.70 -0.13
CA TYR A 142 -8.66 -6.75 0.13
C TYR A 142 -7.34 -7.52 0.20
N THR A 143 -6.42 -7.18 -0.70
CA THR A 143 -5.14 -7.87 -0.79
C THR A 143 -3.99 -6.89 -0.93
N LEU A 144 -2.92 -7.17 -0.19
CA LEU A 144 -1.66 -6.46 -0.29
C LEU A 144 -0.70 -7.25 -1.18
N PRO A 145 0.06 -6.56 -2.06
CA PRO A 145 0.25 -5.11 -2.11
C PRO A 145 -0.68 -4.35 -3.06
N ALA A 146 -1.57 -5.02 -3.80
CA ALA A 146 -2.42 -4.37 -4.80
C ALA A 146 -3.24 -3.19 -4.26
N ALA A 147 -3.63 -3.22 -2.98
CA ALA A 147 -4.38 -2.13 -2.37
C ALA A 147 -3.61 -0.82 -2.13
N PHE A 148 -2.27 -0.81 -2.18
CA PHE A 148 -1.50 0.42 -1.96
C PHE A 148 -1.68 1.42 -3.12
N SER A 149 -1.83 2.71 -2.82
CA SER A 149 -2.14 3.74 -3.83
C SER A 149 -1.07 3.91 -4.92
N PHE A 150 0.17 3.58 -4.57
CA PHE A 150 1.37 3.66 -5.42
C PHE A 150 1.70 2.35 -6.15
N VAL A 151 0.81 1.36 -6.08
CA VAL A 151 0.92 0.09 -6.83
C VAL A 151 -0.04 0.11 -8.02
N PHE A 152 0.42 -0.37 -9.17
CA PHE A 152 -0.46 -0.64 -10.31
C PHE A 152 -1.19 -1.97 -10.06
N ALA A 153 -2.41 -1.87 -9.57
CA ALA A 153 -3.26 -3.02 -9.28
C ALA A 153 -3.90 -3.54 -10.57
N VAL A 154 -3.90 -4.85 -10.77
CA VAL A 154 -4.42 -5.49 -11.98
C VAL A 154 -5.62 -6.37 -11.67
N ARG A 155 -6.68 -6.21 -12.45
CA ARG A 155 -7.88 -7.05 -12.48
C ARG A 155 -8.04 -7.66 -13.87
N ARG A 156 -8.40 -8.94 -13.94
CA ARG A 156 -8.86 -9.59 -15.17
C ARG A 156 -10.23 -9.05 -15.57
N ASN A 157 -10.43 -8.81 -16.85
CA ASN A 157 -11.74 -8.51 -17.41
C ASN A 157 -12.01 -9.46 -18.60
N ASP A 158 -13.08 -10.24 -18.50
CA ASP A 158 -13.46 -11.23 -19.52
C ASP A 158 -14.20 -10.63 -20.72
N THR A 159 -14.61 -9.35 -20.66
CA THR A 159 -15.31 -8.65 -21.76
C THR A 159 -14.36 -7.95 -22.72
N LEU A 160 -13.14 -7.66 -22.28
CA LEU A 160 -12.09 -7.04 -23.09
C LEU A 160 -11.39 -8.08 -23.98
N LYS A 161 -10.81 -7.65 -25.10
CA LYS A 161 -9.99 -8.53 -25.95
C LYS A 161 -8.73 -8.95 -25.20
N GLN A 162 -8.24 -10.16 -25.43
CA GLN A 162 -7.03 -10.67 -24.77
C GLN A 162 -5.88 -9.63 -24.83
N GLY A 163 -5.38 -9.24 -23.65
CA GLY A 163 -4.29 -8.28 -23.49
C GLY A 163 -4.66 -6.80 -23.65
N GLU A 164 -5.91 -6.48 -23.97
CA GLU A 164 -6.42 -5.10 -23.96
C GLU A 164 -6.41 -4.55 -22.54
N ILE A 165 -5.96 -3.30 -22.37
CA ILE A 165 -5.80 -2.65 -21.07
C ILE A 165 -6.76 -1.46 -20.98
N GLN A 166 -7.57 -1.44 -19.93
CA GLN A 166 -8.42 -0.32 -19.55
C GLN A 166 -8.15 0.04 -18.08
N MET A 167 -8.36 1.31 -17.71
CA MET A 167 -8.38 1.71 -16.30
C MET A 167 -9.82 1.87 -15.82
N GLU A 168 -10.12 1.41 -14.61
CA GLU A 168 -11.41 1.63 -13.94
C GLU A 168 -11.19 2.06 -12.49
N TYR A 169 -12.07 2.90 -11.94
CA TYR A 169 -12.03 3.22 -10.50
C TYR A 169 -12.66 2.08 -9.70
N SER A 170 -11.89 1.44 -8.82
CA SER A 170 -12.43 0.46 -7.88
C SER A 170 -12.87 1.14 -6.59
N GLU A 171 -14.17 1.11 -6.30
CA GLU A 171 -14.69 1.59 -5.01
C GLU A 171 -14.19 0.75 -3.84
N LYS A 172 -14.12 -0.57 -4.02
CA LYS A 172 -13.63 -1.51 -3.01
C LYS A 172 -12.23 -1.17 -2.55
N TYR A 173 -11.35 -0.82 -3.49
CA TYR A 173 -9.96 -0.45 -3.20
C TYR A 173 -9.74 1.06 -3.01
N GLY A 174 -10.71 1.90 -3.38
CA GLY A 174 -10.59 3.36 -3.26
C GLY A 174 -9.56 3.98 -4.19
N LYS A 175 -9.32 3.33 -5.33
CA LYS A 175 -8.28 3.72 -6.27
C LYS A 175 -8.59 3.21 -7.67
N ASN A 176 -7.92 3.79 -8.64
CA ASN A 176 -7.88 3.25 -9.98
C ASN A 176 -7.14 1.90 -10.01
N ILE A 177 -7.72 0.95 -10.74
CA ILE A 177 -7.15 -0.35 -11.06
C ILE A 177 -7.06 -0.50 -12.58
N MET A 178 -6.16 -1.35 -13.05
CA MET A 178 -6.02 -1.68 -14.46
C MET A 178 -6.76 -2.97 -14.76
N GLU A 179 -7.80 -2.88 -15.56
CA GLU A 179 -8.50 -4.02 -16.12
C GLU A 179 -7.80 -4.50 -17.37
N ILE A 180 -7.61 -5.81 -17.48
CA ILE A 180 -6.90 -6.42 -18.59
C ILE A 180 -7.71 -7.57 -19.14
N GLY A 181 -7.88 -7.57 -20.45
CA GLY A 181 -8.52 -8.65 -21.18
C GLY A 181 -7.85 -9.99 -20.92
N THR A 182 -8.65 -10.97 -20.53
CA THR A 182 -8.21 -12.30 -20.09
C THR A 182 -7.21 -12.93 -21.07
N VAL A 183 -6.07 -13.38 -20.52
CA VAL A 183 -5.08 -14.16 -21.26
C VAL A 183 -5.39 -15.63 -21.08
N CYS A 184 -5.79 -16.31 -22.15
CA CYS A 184 -6.16 -17.73 -22.12
C CYS A 184 -5.22 -18.62 -22.95
N MET A 185 -4.43 -18.03 -23.85
CA MET A 185 -3.52 -18.75 -24.73
C MET A 185 -2.25 -17.94 -25.01
N LEU A 186 -1.09 -18.60 -25.00
CA LEU A 186 0.20 -18.03 -25.38
C LEU A 186 0.69 -18.62 -26.69
N GLU A 187 0.78 -17.80 -27.74
CA GLU A 187 1.07 -18.26 -29.10
C GLU A 187 2.55 -18.65 -29.25
N LYS A 188 3.49 -17.92 -28.62
CA LYS A 188 4.93 -18.26 -28.68
C LYS A 188 5.30 -19.58 -28.00
N TYR A 189 4.42 -20.13 -27.17
CA TYR A 189 4.66 -21.33 -26.37
C TYR A 189 3.73 -22.45 -26.78
N GLU A 190 3.70 -22.79 -28.07
CA GLU A 190 2.89 -23.90 -28.63
C GLU A 190 1.41 -23.83 -28.24
N ARG A 191 0.86 -22.61 -28.21
CA ARG A 191 -0.54 -22.37 -27.82
C ARG A 191 -0.87 -22.88 -26.42
N LEU A 192 0.09 -22.75 -25.50
CA LEU A 192 -0.07 -23.09 -24.09
C LEU A 192 -1.31 -22.41 -23.52
N ARG A 193 -2.23 -23.22 -22.98
CA ARG A 193 -3.48 -22.76 -22.37
C ARG A 193 -3.24 -22.34 -20.93
N LEU A 194 -3.87 -21.24 -20.53
CA LEU A 194 -3.81 -20.72 -19.17
C LEU A 194 -5.19 -20.75 -18.51
N VAL A 195 -5.21 -21.03 -17.21
CA VAL A 195 -6.40 -20.85 -16.39
C VAL A 195 -6.75 -19.36 -16.31
N ARG A 196 -8.03 -19.02 -16.32
CA ARG A 196 -8.43 -17.61 -16.19
C ARG A 196 -8.22 -17.12 -14.76
N CYS A 197 -7.26 -16.23 -14.52
CA CYS A 197 -7.04 -15.58 -13.22
C CYS A 197 -6.37 -14.20 -13.39
N ASN A 198 -6.38 -13.39 -12.33
CA ASN A 198 -5.71 -12.08 -12.31
C ASN A 198 -4.18 -12.21 -12.45
N SER A 199 -3.61 -13.29 -11.91
CA SER A 199 -2.17 -13.53 -11.95
C SER A 199 -1.62 -13.57 -13.37
N TYR A 200 -2.36 -14.13 -14.34
CA TYR A 200 -1.86 -14.24 -15.72
C TYR A 200 -2.20 -13.04 -16.60
N THR A 201 -3.00 -12.08 -16.13
CA THR A 201 -3.15 -10.79 -16.80
C THR A 201 -2.15 -9.75 -16.29
N THR A 202 -1.73 -9.85 -15.03
CA THR A 202 -0.74 -8.94 -14.39
C THR A 202 0.58 -8.79 -15.16
N PRO A 203 1.16 -9.84 -15.75
CA PRO A 203 2.36 -9.74 -16.58
C PRO A 203 2.17 -8.90 -17.84
N VAL A 204 0.95 -8.83 -18.40
CA VAL A 204 0.64 -8.00 -19.57
C VAL A 204 0.87 -6.52 -19.25
N LEU A 205 0.33 -6.02 -18.13
CA LEU A 205 0.58 -4.65 -17.71
C LEU A 205 2.04 -4.42 -17.36
N THR A 206 2.69 -5.41 -16.74
CA THR A 206 4.12 -5.33 -16.43
C THR A 206 4.96 -5.17 -17.71
N ALA A 207 4.64 -5.92 -18.77
CA ALA A 207 5.25 -5.78 -20.08
C ALA A 207 5.03 -4.38 -20.66
N GLU A 208 3.80 -3.88 -20.62
CA GLU A 208 3.45 -2.56 -21.15
C GLU A 208 4.16 -1.43 -20.40
N ILE A 209 4.17 -1.47 -19.07
CA ILE A 209 4.90 -0.51 -18.24
C ILE A 209 6.40 -0.56 -18.54
N SER A 210 6.97 -1.75 -18.74
CA SER A 210 8.38 -1.88 -19.14
C SER A 210 8.66 -1.19 -20.48
N ARG A 211 7.73 -1.30 -21.45
CA ARG A 211 7.82 -0.65 -22.76
C ARG A 211 7.77 0.88 -22.62
N LEU A 212 6.88 1.39 -21.77
CA LEU A 212 6.76 2.83 -21.49
C LEU A 212 8.03 3.40 -20.84
N ILE A 213 8.64 2.67 -19.90
CA ILE A 213 9.90 3.11 -19.30
C ILE A 213 11.02 3.18 -20.34
N ARG A 214 11.13 2.17 -21.23
CA ARG A 214 12.10 2.17 -22.33
C ARG A 214 11.88 3.34 -23.30
N SER A 215 10.63 3.73 -23.55
CA SER A 215 10.27 4.86 -24.43
C SER A 215 10.37 6.25 -23.76
N LYS A 216 11.08 6.36 -22.62
CA LYS A 216 11.37 7.57 -21.83
C LYS A 216 10.28 8.02 -20.84
N GLN A 217 9.26 7.19 -20.54
CA GLN A 217 8.34 7.45 -19.42
C GLN A 217 8.86 6.84 -18.12
N LYS A 218 9.76 7.56 -17.43
CA LYS A 218 10.57 6.99 -16.34
C LYS A 218 9.99 7.11 -14.92
N ASN A 219 8.75 7.54 -14.75
CA ASN A 219 8.19 7.73 -13.43
C ASN A 219 6.72 7.32 -13.35
N PHE A 220 6.28 7.01 -12.13
CA PHE A 220 4.94 6.56 -11.81
C PHE A 220 3.84 7.48 -12.35
N TYR A 221 4.00 8.79 -12.18
CA TYR A 221 3.04 9.78 -12.64
C TYR A 221 2.84 9.72 -14.17
N LYS A 222 3.92 9.62 -14.95
CA LYS A 222 3.84 9.49 -16.42
C LYS A 222 3.14 8.22 -16.85
N VAL A 223 3.52 7.11 -16.25
CA VAL A 223 2.92 5.81 -16.57
C VAL A 223 1.43 5.83 -16.24
N LYS A 224 1.02 6.36 -15.06
CA LYS A 224 -0.40 6.57 -14.75
C LYS A 224 -1.12 7.47 -15.75
N LYS A 225 -0.50 8.60 -16.13
CA LYS A 225 -1.06 9.55 -17.11
C LYS A 225 -1.16 8.95 -18.51
N TYR A 226 -0.30 8.02 -18.89
CA TYR A 226 -0.42 7.34 -20.18
C TYR A 226 -1.72 6.56 -20.30
N PHE A 227 -2.16 5.93 -19.21
CA PHE A 227 -3.43 5.20 -19.18
C PHE A 227 -4.66 6.12 -19.00
N TYR A 228 -4.52 7.46 -18.99
CA TYR A 228 -5.61 8.34 -18.53
C TYR A 228 -5.60 9.82 -18.95
N ASN A 229 -6.77 10.49 -18.81
CA ASN A 229 -6.99 11.93 -19.05
C ASN A 229 -7.49 12.79 -17.87
N HIS A 230 -7.83 12.27 -16.67
CA HIS A 230 -8.38 13.11 -15.55
C HIS A 230 -7.57 13.12 -14.23
N LYS A 231 -8.21 13.22 -13.05
CA LYS A 231 -7.59 13.41 -11.73
C LYS A 231 -7.35 12.10 -10.97
N GLU A 232 -6.20 12.02 -10.32
CA GLU A 232 -5.88 10.92 -9.38
C GLU A 232 -6.62 11.12 -8.05
N ASN A 233 -7.33 10.09 -7.61
CA ASN A 233 -7.87 9.99 -6.27
C ASN A 233 -6.95 9.07 -5.47
N ILE A 234 -6.05 9.66 -4.68
CA ILE A 234 -5.25 8.93 -3.72
C ILE A 234 -6.04 8.92 -2.42
N TYR A 235 -6.54 7.75 -2.04
CA TYR A 235 -7.14 7.54 -0.74
C TYR A 235 -6.06 7.71 0.34
N ARG A 236 -5.32 6.67 0.72
CA ARG A 236 -4.33 6.79 1.81
C ARG A 236 -3.00 7.42 1.37
N PRO A 237 -2.32 8.19 2.24
CA PRO A 237 -0.96 8.69 1.98
C PRO A 237 0.11 7.58 2.18
N ASP A 238 -0.19 6.37 1.73
CA ASP A 238 0.56 5.14 2.04
C ASP A 238 1.94 5.07 1.37
N PHE A 239 2.15 5.83 0.30
CA PHE A 239 3.42 5.98 -0.39
C PHE A 239 4.47 6.80 0.39
N ILE A 240 4.10 7.40 1.53
CA ILE A 240 4.99 8.26 2.29
C ILE A 240 5.86 7.43 3.23
N GLN A 241 7.16 7.37 2.98
CA GLN A 241 8.11 6.68 3.87
C GLN A 241 9.05 7.63 4.59
N ASN A 242 9.70 8.52 3.84
CA ASN A 242 10.69 9.46 4.34
C ASN A 242 10.37 10.85 3.81
N VAL A 243 10.26 11.83 4.71
CA VAL A 243 9.90 13.21 4.32
C VAL A 243 10.90 14.24 4.80
N ILE A 244 10.96 15.34 4.06
CA ILE A 244 11.49 16.61 4.55
C ILE A 244 10.30 17.47 4.91
N ILE A 245 10.28 18.01 6.13
CA ILE A 245 9.20 18.88 6.60
C ILE A 245 9.59 20.32 6.36
N PHE A 246 8.82 21.02 5.53
CA PHE A 246 8.87 22.47 5.41
C PHE A 246 7.94 23.09 6.44
N GLY A 247 8.53 23.55 7.55
CA GLY A 247 7.84 24.03 8.72
C GLY A 247 8.56 23.66 10.02
N THR A 248 7.96 24.03 11.14
CA THR A 248 8.50 23.82 12.48
C THR A 248 8.22 22.41 13.00
N LYS A 249 9.07 21.97 13.93
CA LYS A 249 8.88 20.72 14.68
C LYS A 249 7.69 20.83 15.63
N GLU A 250 6.87 19.79 15.69
CA GLU A 250 5.74 19.66 16.61
C GLU A 250 5.97 18.50 17.60
N LYS A 251 5.38 18.57 18.80
CA LYS A 251 5.52 17.50 19.82
C LYS A 251 4.93 16.16 19.35
N SER A 252 3.88 16.21 18.54
CA SER A 252 3.19 15.06 17.95
C SER A 252 4.02 14.33 16.90
N ASP A 253 5.09 14.95 16.38
CA ASP A 253 5.94 14.37 15.33
C ASP A 253 6.60 13.05 15.73
N LYS A 254 6.74 12.78 17.04
CA LYS A 254 7.25 11.50 17.54
C LYS A 254 6.33 10.32 17.24
N TRP A 255 5.07 10.56 16.85
CA TRP A 255 4.05 9.52 16.63
C TRP A 255 3.64 9.33 15.18
N ILE A 256 4.18 10.13 14.25
CA ILE A 256 3.77 10.02 12.85
C ILE A 256 4.22 8.69 12.24
N PHE A 257 3.47 8.19 11.26
CA PHE A 257 3.70 6.83 10.73
C PHE A 257 4.92 6.72 9.79
N PHE A 258 5.52 7.85 9.41
CA PHE A 258 6.65 7.94 8.48
C PHE A 258 7.88 8.59 9.13
N SER A 259 9.04 8.40 8.52
CA SER A 259 10.30 8.93 9.04
C SER A 259 10.54 10.37 8.57
N ILE A 260 11.10 11.19 9.46
CA ILE A 260 11.47 12.58 9.18
C ILE A 260 12.97 12.62 8.91
N ILE A 261 13.33 12.98 7.67
CA ILE A 261 14.73 13.19 7.30
C ILE A 261 15.24 14.47 7.96
N LYS A 262 14.47 15.56 7.86
CA LYS A 262 14.88 16.88 8.34
C LYS A 262 13.70 17.85 8.41
N TYR A 263 13.81 18.82 9.31
CA TYR A 263 13.00 20.04 9.34
C TYR A 263 13.75 21.17 8.65
N VAL A 264 13.03 21.92 7.82
CA VAL A 264 13.57 23.09 7.14
C VAL A 264 12.59 24.26 7.24
N GLU A 265 13.12 25.44 7.55
CA GLU A 265 12.35 26.68 7.59
C GLU A 265 12.47 27.48 6.30
N SER A 266 13.50 27.18 5.51
CA SER A 266 13.73 27.76 4.19
C SER A 266 14.06 26.68 3.18
N ILE A 267 13.48 26.81 1.99
CA ILE A 267 13.71 25.92 0.85
C ILE A 267 15.18 25.89 0.40
N LYS A 268 15.95 26.97 0.68
CA LYS A 268 17.39 26.99 0.43
C LYS A 268 18.13 25.87 1.18
N GLN A 269 17.71 25.56 2.41
CA GLN A 269 18.34 24.53 3.25
C GLN A 269 18.26 23.12 2.64
N ILE A 270 17.24 22.85 1.81
CA ILE A 270 17.13 21.59 1.06
C ILE A 270 18.16 21.54 -0.07
N SER A 271 18.35 22.67 -0.78
CA SER A 271 19.31 22.78 -1.87
C SER A 271 20.75 22.64 -1.37
N ASP A 272 21.05 23.28 -0.23
CA ASP A 272 22.37 23.26 0.41
C ASP A 272 22.74 21.86 0.92
N TYR A 273 21.74 21.07 1.32
CA TYR A 273 21.94 19.70 1.77
C TYR A 273 22.29 18.73 0.63
N LYS A 274 22.37 19.21 -0.62
CA LYS A 274 22.74 18.45 -1.83
C LYS A 274 22.05 17.08 -1.86
N ILE A 275 20.74 17.05 -1.65
CA ILE A 275 19.99 15.80 -1.53
C ILE A 275 20.11 15.02 -2.83
N LYS A 276 20.95 13.98 -2.80
CA LYS A 276 21.26 13.15 -3.96
C LYS A 276 20.14 12.15 -4.25
N ARG A 277 19.37 11.76 -3.23
CA ARG A 277 18.29 10.78 -3.32
C ARG A 277 16.94 11.46 -3.59
N ARG A 278 16.00 10.69 -4.12
CA ARG A 278 14.60 11.13 -4.25
C ARG A 278 13.95 11.33 -2.89
N TYR A 279 13.03 12.28 -2.79
CA TYR A 279 12.40 12.64 -1.52
C TYR A 279 10.97 13.16 -1.69
N ILE A 280 10.23 13.13 -0.58
CA ILE A 280 8.88 13.66 -0.43
C ILE A 280 8.96 14.94 0.42
N LEU A 281 8.25 15.99 0.01
CA LEU A 281 8.17 17.24 0.76
C LEU A 281 6.82 17.33 1.49
N PHE A 282 6.86 17.40 2.82
CA PHE A 282 5.69 17.70 3.64
C PHE A 282 5.64 19.21 3.89
N ILE A 283 4.63 19.88 3.35
CA ILE A 283 4.39 21.32 3.53
C ILE A 283 3.42 21.55 4.71
N ARG A 284 3.93 22.13 5.81
CA ARG A 284 3.12 22.58 6.97
C ARG A 284 2.85 24.08 6.98
N LYS A 285 3.70 24.85 6.30
CA LYS A 285 3.63 26.31 6.22
C LYS A 285 3.35 26.73 4.79
N ASN A 286 2.69 27.88 4.62
CA ASN A 286 2.52 28.50 3.31
C ASN A 286 3.87 28.63 2.58
N ILE A 287 3.89 28.16 1.34
CA ILE A 287 5.07 28.17 0.47
C ILE A 287 4.75 28.86 -0.84
N LYS A 288 5.68 29.67 -1.35
CA LYS A 288 5.52 30.28 -2.67
C LYS A 288 5.98 29.29 -3.75
N ILE A 289 5.23 29.19 -4.84
CA ILE A 289 5.59 28.35 -6.00
C ILE A 289 6.96 28.70 -6.58
N SER A 290 7.38 29.97 -6.50
CA SER A 290 8.72 30.41 -6.92
C SER A 290 9.85 29.72 -6.15
N GLU A 291 9.62 29.34 -4.89
CA GLU A 291 10.58 28.60 -4.08
C GLU A 291 10.62 27.12 -4.48
N LEU A 292 9.45 26.50 -4.70
CA LEU A 292 9.33 25.12 -5.16
C LEU A 292 10.02 24.87 -6.51
N LYS A 293 10.03 25.86 -7.41
CA LYS A 293 10.76 25.77 -8.70
C LYS A 293 12.25 25.46 -8.53
N LYS A 294 12.85 25.77 -7.38
CA LYS A 294 14.28 25.48 -7.09
C LYS A 294 14.53 24.03 -6.68
N LEU A 295 13.49 23.30 -6.29
CA LEU A 295 13.57 21.96 -5.67
C LEU A 295 13.26 20.80 -6.61
N LYS A 296 13.01 21.06 -7.89
CA LYS A 296 12.48 20.03 -8.81
C LYS A 296 13.36 18.79 -8.92
N LYS A 297 14.67 18.94 -8.73
CA LYS A 297 15.60 17.81 -8.84
C LYS A 297 15.36 16.88 -7.65
N ASN A 298 14.94 15.65 -7.96
CA ASN A 298 14.70 14.56 -7.01
C ASN A 298 13.42 14.66 -6.14
N LEU A 299 12.64 15.74 -6.23
CA LEU A 299 11.31 15.81 -5.62
C LEU A 299 10.34 14.92 -6.39
N ILE A 300 9.75 13.92 -5.72
CA ILE A 300 8.81 12.98 -6.36
C ILE A 300 7.36 13.18 -5.95
N ALA A 301 7.13 13.67 -4.74
CA ALA A 301 5.79 13.90 -4.22
C ALA A 301 5.75 15.03 -3.20
N ILE A 302 4.60 15.68 -3.11
CA ILE A 302 4.25 16.64 -2.09
C ILE A 302 3.13 16.06 -1.22
N PHE A 303 3.37 16.07 0.08
CA PHE A 303 2.35 15.78 1.09
C PHE A 303 1.83 17.10 1.67
N TYR A 304 0.56 17.38 1.40
CA TYR A 304 -0.09 18.63 1.76
C TYR A 304 -1.37 18.33 2.58
N PRO A 305 -1.24 17.99 3.88
CA PRO A 305 -2.36 17.62 4.75
C PRO A 305 -3.15 18.85 5.21
N GLN A 306 -3.69 19.54 4.23
CA GLN A 306 -4.46 20.77 4.28
C GLN A 306 -5.46 20.75 3.12
N LYS A 307 -6.41 21.68 3.15
CA LYS A 307 -7.31 21.92 2.03
C LYS A 307 -6.51 22.24 0.77
N ARG A 308 -6.85 21.59 -0.35
CA ARG A 308 -6.20 21.70 -1.66
C ARG A 308 -5.97 23.16 -2.05
N ASP A 309 -4.71 23.49 -2.27
CA ASP A 309 -4.29 24.73 -2.94
C ASP A 309 -4.28 24.46 -4.45
N LYS A 310 -5.15 25.17 -5.19
CA LYS A 310 -5.31 24.98 -6.64
C LYS A 310 -4.02 25.27 -7.42
N ILE A 311 -3.29 26.31 -7.03
CA ILE A 311 -2.06 26.73 -7.71
C ILE A 311 -0.97 25.69 -7.46
N LEU A 312 -0.84 25.20 -6.23
CA LEU A 312 0.09 24.13 -5.87
C LEU A 312 -0.24 22.83 -6.63
N TYR A 313 -1.52 22.46 -6.67
CA TYR A 313 -1.98 21.28 -7.38
C TYR A 313 -1.65 21.33 -8.88
N GLU A 314 -2.03 22.41 -9.57
CA GLU A 314 -1.73 22.62 -10.99
C GLU A 314 -0.22 22.65 -11.28
N TRP A 315 0.56 23.24 -10.37
CA TRP A 315 2.02 23.21 -10.47
C TRP A 315 2.56 21.78 -10.36
N CYS A 316 2.07 20.97 -9.42
CA CYS A 316 2.49 19.57 -9.29
C CYS A 316 2.18 18.78 -10.56
N GLN A 317 0.97 18.91 -11.10
CA GLN A 317 0.55 18.26 -12.35
C GLN A 317 1.46 18.64 -13.53
N LYS A 318 1.75 19.94 -13.70
CA LYS A 318 2.63 20.43 -14.76
C LYS A 318 4.07 19.92 -14.63
N ASN A 319 4.53 19.64 -13.42
CA ASN A 319 5.90 19.20 -13.14
C ASN A 319 5.98 17.69 -12.87
N GLU A 320 4.91 16.93 -13.09
CA GLU A 320 4.89 15.47 -12.94
C GLU A 320 5.25 15.01 -11.53
N ILE A 321 4.83 15.80 -10.54
CA ILE A 321 5.01 15.55 -9.11
C ILE A 321 3.68 15.08 -8.56
N LEU A 322 3.71 13.98 -7.80
CA LEU A 322 2.51 13.51 -7.10
C LEU A 322 2.15 14.48 -5.98
N ILE A 323 0.87 14.70 -5.76
CA ILE A 323 0.40 15.51 -4.64
C ILE A 323 -0.69 14.75 -3.91
N TRP A 324 -0.54 14.65 -2.61
CA TRP A 324 -1.61 14.22 -1.73
C TRP A 324 -2.11 15.42 -0.93
N ASP A 325 -3.42 15.67 -1.00
CA ASP A 325 -4.10 16.72 -0.25
C ASP A 325 -5.36 16.18 0.44
N GLU A 326 -5.83 16.88 1.47
CA GLU A 326 -6.95 16.41 2.29
C GLU A 326 -8.28 16.37 1.51
N ASN A 327 -8.44 17.21 0.49
CA ASN A 327 -9.61 17.13 -0.38
C ASN A 327 -9.61 15.85 -1.20
N SER A 328 -8.46 15.42 -1.74
CA SER A 328 -8.33 14.19 -2.51
C SER A 328 -8.70 12.96 -1.68
N TYR A 329 -8.31 12.97 -0.39
CA TYR A 329 -8.72 11.94 0.58
C TYR A 329 -10.24 11.90 0.76
N ILE A 330 -10.86 13.04 1.06
CA ILE A 330 -12.31 13.14 1.31
C ILE A 330 -13.11 12.84 0.03
N ASP A 331 -12.67 13.34 -1.12
CA ASP A 331 -13.29 13.08 -2.42
C ASP A 331 -13.31 11.57 -2.70
N SER A 332 -12.19 10.88 -2.45
CA SER A 332 -12.08 9.42 -2.60
C SER A 332 -13.03 8.68 -1.66
N LEU A 333 -13.09 9.08 -0.39
CA LEU A 333 -14.01 8.51 0.60
C LEU A 333 -15.48 8.63 0.19
N ILE A 334 -15.90 9.82 -0.24
CA ILE A 334 -17.28 10.06 -0.69
C ILE A 334 -17.61 9.21 -1.91
N LEU A 335 -16.67 9.04 -2.84
CA LEU A 335 -16.85 8.18 -4.02
C LEU A 335 -17.00 6.71 -3.63
N GLN A 336 -16.19 6.22 -2.70
CA GLN A 336 -16.32 4.84 -2.19
C GLN A 336 -17.69 4.64 -1.53
N GLN A 337 -18.08 5.55 -0.64
CA GLN A 337 -19.34 5.47 0.10
C GLN A 337 -20.58 5.42 -0.81
N LYS A 338 -20.62 6.21 -1.89
CA LYS A 338 -21.82 6.34 -2.75
C LYS A 338 -22.31 5.03 -3.36
N ARG A 339 -21.46 4.00 -3.44
CA ARG A 339 -21.76 2.75 -4.13
C ARG A 339 -21.60 1.50 -3.26
N TRP A 340 -21.19 1.68 -2.00
CA TRP A 340 -21.28 0.65 -0.99
C TRP A 340 -22.75 0.34 -0.69
N LYS A 341 -23.21 -0.81 -1.16
CA LYS A 341 -24.47 -1.40 -0.70
C LYS A 341 -24.13 -2.12 0.60
N SER A 342 -24.65 -1.65 1.74
CA SER A 342 -24.58 -2.38 3.01
C SER A 342 -25.15 -3.77 2.76
N HIS A 343 -24.34 -4.80 2.95
CA HIS A 343 -24.85 -6.14 3.17
C HIS A 343 -24.97 -6.33 4.70
N SER A 344 -25.69 -7.35 5.12
CA SER A 344 -26.06 -7.58 6.52
C SER A 344 -24.87 -7.71 7.48
N ALA A 345 -25.17 -7.65 8.78
CA ALA A 345 -24.27 -7.66 9.94
C ALA A 345 -22.92 -8.38 9.73
N ASN A 346 -21.84 -7.62 9.88
CA ASN A 346 -20.48 -8.15 10.00
C ASN A 346 -20.27 -8.69 11.42
N ASP A 347 -19.56 -9.81 11.54
CA ASP A 347 -19.05 -10.36 12.81
C ASP A 347 -17.86 -9.55 13.38
N THR A 348 -17.56 -8.38 12.79
CA THR A 348 -16.49 -7.50 13.26
C THR A 348 -16.88 -6.87 14.59
N PHE A 349 -16.03 -7.06 15.61
CA PHE A 349 -16.20 -6.40 16.89
C PHE A 349 -15.83 -4.91 16.81
N VAL A 350 -16.77 -4.02 17.13
CA VAL A 350 -16.55 -2.56 17.07
C VAL A 350 -16.29 -1.99 18.46
N LEU A 351 -15.07 -1.45 18.64
CA LEU A 351 -14.57 -0.85 19.87
C LEU A 351 -14.50 0.68 19.75
N GLU A 352 -15.44 1.40 20.35
CA GLU A 352 -15.38 2.87 20.45
C GLU A 352 -14.54 3.30 21.66
N ILE A 353 -13.53 4.15 21.44
CA ILE A 353 -12.64 4.68 22.48
C ILE A 353 -12.74 6.20 22.54
N TYR A 354 -13.01 6.71 23.73
CA TYR A 354 -13.25 8.12 24.02
C TYR A 354 -12.16 8.73 24.89
N ASN A 355 -12.04 10.07 24.85
CA ASN A 355 -11.19 10.87 25.74
C ASN A 355 -9.72 10.44 25.76
N THR A 356 -9.18 10.13 24.58
CA THR A 356 -7.80 9.69 24.41
C THR A 356 -6.94 10.79 23.79
N ASN A 357 -5.63 10.53 23.67
CA ASN A 357 -4.69 11.39 22.97
C ASN A 357 -3.90 10.56 21.93
N ILE A 358 -3.20 11.24 21.02
CA ILE A 358 -2.46 10.61 19.91
C ILE A 358 -1.53 9.48 20.38
N GLU A 359 -0.84 9.66 21.51
CA GLU A 359 0.06 8.64 22.04
C GLU A 359 -0.68 7.34 22.38
N ILE A 360 -1.77 7.46 23.12
CA ILE A 360 -2.58 6.30 23.52
C ILE A 360 -3.26 5.68 22.29
N MET A 361 -3.77 6.50 21.37
CA MET A 361 -4.40 6.04 20.12
C MET A 361 -3.45 5.14 19.32
N VAL A 362 -2.23 5.63 19.06
CA VAL A 362 -1.22 4.87 18.28
C VAL A 362 -0.82 3.59 18.99
N LYS A 363 -0.65 3.64 20.32
CA LYS A 363 -0.27 2.47 21.10
C LYS A 363 -1.37 1.40 21.12
N ILE A 364 -2.63 1.78 21.34
CA ILE A 364 -3.76 0.83 21.32
C ILE A 364 -3.92 0.22 19.93
N ALA A 365 -3.84 1.02 18.86
CA ALA A 365 -3.95 0.51 17.49
C ALA A 365 -2.88 -0.55 17.18
N ARG A 366 -1.65 -0.39 17.70
CA ARG A 366 -0.58 -1.36 17.53
C ARG A 366 -0.76 -2.61 18.38
N LEU A 367 -1.22 -2.48 19.62
CA LEU A 367 -1.35 -3.60 20.55
C LEU A 367 -2.27 -4.70 20.02
N PHE A 368 -3.39 -4.36 19.38
CA PHE A 368 -4.28 -5.37 18.80
C PHE A 368 -3.59 -6.14 17.66
N ILE A 369 -2.85 -5.44 16.80
CA ILE A 369 -2.05 -6.07 15.74
C ILE A 369 -0.97 -6.99 16.34
N GLU A 370 -0.25 -6.53 17.36
CA GLU A 370 0.79 -7.30 18.08
C GLU A 370 0.24 -8.56 18.75
N LYS A 371 -1.03 -8.54 19.18
CA LYS A 371 -1.76 -9.69 19.72
C LYS A 371 -2.35 -10.62 18.66
N GLY A 372 -2.19 -10.29 17.38
CA GLY A 372 -2.59 -11.13 16.25
C GLY A 372 -3.99 -10.82 15.69
N TYR A 373 -4.71 -9.84 16.23
CA TYR A 373 -6.02 -9.44 15.70
C TYR A 373 -5.87 -8.74 14.35
N ASN A 374 -6.65 -9.16 13.35
CA ASN A 374 -6.82 -8.45 12.07
C ASN A 374 -7.63 -7.18 12.32
N SER A 375 -6.94 -6.14 12.78
CA SER A 375 -7.56 -4.93 13.34
C SER A 375 -7.28 -3.68 12.53
N TRP A 376 -8.21 -2.74 12.55
CA TRP A 376 -8.06 -1.45 11.88
C TRP A 376 -8.49 -0.31 12.79
N ALA A 377 -7.79 0.83 12.71
CA ALA A 377 -8.05 1.99 13.55
C ALA A 377 -8.49 3.21 12.73
N MET A 378 -9.53 3.89 13.20
CA MET A 378 -10.07 5.10 12.59
C MET A 378 -10.37 6.16 13.66
N SER A 379 -10.44 7.43 13.26
CA SER A 379 -10.75 8.52 14.18
C SER A 379 -11.39 9.72 13.50
N ASN A 380 -12.31 10.41 14.19
CA ASN A 380 -12.81 11.73 13.78
C ASN A 380 -11.87 12.89 14.16
N MET A 381 -10.74 12.60 14.80
CA MET A 381 -9.70 13.60 15.06
C MET A 381 -9.08 14.04 13.73
N LYS A 382 -9.15 15.35 13.44
CA LYS A 382 -8.57 15.91 12.22
C LYS A 382 -7.10 15.50 12.07
N LYS A 383 -6.74 15.07 10.86
CA LYS A 383 -5.39 14.64 10.50
C LYS A 383 -4.88 13.40 11.25
N SER A 384 -5.78 12.55 11.77
CA SER A 384 -5.41 11.24 12.34
C SER A 384 -4.56 10.39 11.39
N TYR A 385 -4.75 10.55 10.07
CA TYR A 385 -3.97 9.88 9.03
C TYR A 385 -2.46 10.13 9.12
N LEU A 386 -2.01 11.20 9.79
CA LEU A 386 -0.58 11.45 10.07
C LEU A 386 0.04 10.40 10.98
N TYR A 387 -0.78 9.71 11.77
CA TYR A 387 -0.38 8.77 12.81
C TYR A 387 -0.72 7.32 12.45
N GLY A 388 -1.07 7.07 11.17
CA GLY A 388 -1.45 5.72 10.70
C GLY A 388 -2.84 5.28 11.13
N ILE A 389 -3.70 6.24 11.48
CA ILE A 389 -5.10 6.01 11.88
C ILE A 389 -5.98 6.70 10.83
N ASP A 390 -6.88 5.99 10.17
CA ASP A 390 -7.71 6.61 9.13
C ASP A 390 -8.57 7.75 9.70
N TYR A 391 -8.81 8.78 8.89
CA TYR A 391 -9.61 9.94 9.30
C TYR A 391 -11.07 9.75 8.85
N ILE A 392 -11.99 9.98 9.78
CA ILE A 392 -13.43 9.95 9.56
C ILE A 392 -13.91 11.40 9.38
N PRO A 393 -14.26 11.83 8.14
CA PRO A 393 -14.76 13.18 7.91
C PRO A 393 -16.15 13.40 8.53
N GLU A 394 -16.51 14.65 8.80
CA GLU A 394 -17.83 14.98 9.40
C GLU A 394 -19.01 14.73 8.44
N ASN A 395 -18.77 14.80 7.11
CA ASN A 395 -19.82 14.80 6.09
C ASN A 395 -20.10 13.42 5.44
N ILE A 396 -19.63 12.33 6.06
CA ILE A 396 -19.87 10.96 5.54
C ILE A 396 -21.01 10.29 6.29
N LYS A 397 -21.80 9.45 5.59
CA LYS A 397 -22.79 8.57 6.25
C LYS A 397 -22.06 7.48 7.04
N ILE A 398 -21.78 7.77 8.30
CA ILE A 398 -20.84 6.99 9.11
C ILE A 398 -21.19 5.50 9.22
N ASN A 399 -22.47 5.15 9.29
CA ASN A 399 -22.90 3.75 9.36
C ASN A 399 -22.54 2.97 8.09
N ASP A 400 -22.94 3.49 6.92
CA ASP A 400 -22.63 2.87 5.61
C ASP A 400 -21.11 2.76 5.42
N PHE A 401 -20.38 3.77 5.90
CA PHE A 401 -18.92 3.81 5.81
C PHE A 401 -18.26 2.73 6.68
N ILE A 402 -18.62 2.66 7.96
CA ILE A 402 -18.06 1.66 8.89
C ILE A 402 -18.38 0.25 8.43
N SER A 403 -19.64 -0.05 8.09
CA SER A 403 -20.04 -1.40 7.66
C SER A 403 -19.20 -1.86 6.49
N ALA A 404 -19.02 -1.02 5.49
CA ALA A 404 -18.23 -1.37 4.32
C ALA A 404 -16.71 -1.42 4.57
N VAL A 405 -16.17 -0.64 5.52
CA VAL A 405 -14.77 -0.82 5.96
C VAL A 405 -14.60 -2.20 6.58
N CYS A 406 -15.50 -2.60 7.48
CA CYS A 406 -15.48 -3.92 8.11
C CYS A 406 -15.62 -5.04 7.06
N GLU A 407 -16.54 -4.92 6.09
CA GLU A 407 -16.80 -5.94 5.07
C GLU A 407 -15.59 -6.09 4.15
N ASN A 408 -15.05 -4.96 3.68
CA ASN A 408 -13.97 -4.96 2.69
C ASN A 408 -12.65 -5.46 3.27
N LEU A 409 -12.37 -5.16 4.54
CA LEU A 409 -11.11 -5.53 5.20
C LEU A 409 -11.21 -6.84 5.98
N SER A 410 -12.41 -7.41 6.14
CA SER A 410 -12.66 -8.66 6.89
C SER A 410 -12.04 -8.61 8.29
N LEU A 411 -12.38 -7.57 9.06
CA LEU A 411 -11.76 -7.25 10.33
C LEU A 411 -12.29 -8.14 11.46
N ASP A 412 -11.39 -8.55 12.36
CA ASP A 412 -11.78 -9.08 13.67
C ASP A 412 -12.28 -7.93 14.56
N ILE A 413 -11.54 -6.82 14.55
CA ILE A 413 -11.79 -5.67 15.43
C ILE A 413 -11.63 -4.36 14.66
N LEU A 414 -12.65 -3.51 14.72
CA LEU A 414 -12.56 -2.10 14.31
C LEU A 414 -12.45 -1.21 15.55
N ILE A 415 -11.38 -0.41 15.61
CA ILE A 415 -11.13 0.53 16.71
C ILE A 415 -11.49 1.95 16.24
N LEU A 416 -12.45 2.57 16.93
CA LEU A 416 -12.96 3.90 16.62
C LEU A 416 -12.58 4.88 17.73
N PHE A 417 -11.62 5.75 17.48
CA PHE A 417 -11.26 6.83 18.41
C PHE A 417 -12.13 8.06 18.14
N VAL A 418 -13.09 8.33 19.02
CA VAL A 418 -14.15 9.32 18.77
C VAL A 418 -14.42 10.22 19.98
N ASP A 419 -14.77 11.49 19.73
CA ASP A 419 -15.12 12.43 20.81
C ASP A 419 -16.55 12.22 21.33
N LYS A 420 -17.43 11.72 20.47
CA LYS A 420 -18.83 11.40 20.75
C LYS A 420 -19.20 10.14 19.99
N SER A 421 -20.20 9.41 20.47
CA SER A 421 -20.62 8.17 19.80
C SER A 421 -21.04 8.52 18.38
N LEU A 422 -20.40 7.86 17.41
CA LEU A 422 -20.70 8.08 16.00
C LEU A 422 -21.55 6.94 15.44
N TYR A 423 -21.66 5.83 16.17
CA TYR A 423 -22.17 4.56 15.65
C TYR A 423 -23.26 3.97 16.56
N LYS A 424 -24.35 3.49 15.96
CA LYS A 424 -25.48 2.85 16.68
C LYS A 424 -25.25 1.36 16.97
N LEU A 425 -24.31 0.71 16.30
CA LEU A 425 -23.98 -0.72 16.44
C LEU A 425 -22.71 -0.87 17.27
N LYS A 426 -22.77 -0.56 18.57
CA LYS A 426 -21.60 -0.76 19.45
C LYS A 426 -21.67 -2.12 20.11
N ASP A 427 -20.62 -2.90 19.96
CA ASP A 427 -20.39 -4.06 20.83
C ASP A 427 -19.80 -3.59 22.16
N LEU A 428 -18.87 -2.62 22.11
CA LEU A 428 -18.23 -2.09 23.31
C LEU A 428 -17.80 -0.62 23.18
N ALA A 429 -18.06 0.16 24.24
CA ALA A 429 -17.64 1.55 24.37
C ALA A 429 -16.73 1.74 25.58
N VAL A 430 -15.59 2.40 25.38
CA VAL A 430 -14.53 2.54 26.38
C VAL A 430 -14.13 4.00 26.54
N THR A 431 -14.35 4.57 27.72
CA THR A 431 -13.85 5.91 28.06
C THR A 431 -12.56 5.80 28.84
N ILE A 432 -11.47 6.36 28.30
CA ILE A 432 -10.19 6.44 29.00
C ILE A 432 -10.10 7.80 29.69
N ASN A 433 -9.77 7.82 30.97
CA ASN A 433 -9.48 9.04 31.70
C ASN A 433 -8.22 8.82 32.52
N TYR A 434 -7.05 9.19 31.97
CA TYR A 434 -5.67 9.14 32.48
C TYR A 434 -5.28 7.99 33.43
N GLU A 435 -5.99 7.80 34.54
CA GLU A 435 -5.82 6.76 35.55
C GLU A 435 -6.84 5.62 35.48
N THR A 436 -7.97 5.79 34.78
CA THR A 436 -9.09 4.85 34.78
C THR A 436 -9.66 4.59 33.39
N VAL A 437 -10.19 3.38 33.22
CA VAL A 437 -10.97 2.96 32.06
C VAL A 437 -12.39 2.68 32.52
N ILE A 438 -13.36 3.27 31.86
CA ILE A 438 -14.78 3.00 32.07
C ILE A 438 -15.28 2.26 30.84
N ILE A 439 -15.77 1.04 31.04
CA ILE A 439 -16.29 0.19 29.96
C ILE A 439 -17.81 0.18 30.03
N LYS A 440 -18.46 0.37 28.87
CA LYS A 440 -19.90 0.40 28.70
C LYS A 440 -20.31 -0.52 27.55
N ASN A 441 -21.38 -1.28 27.73
CA ASN A 441 -22.08 -1.97 26.65
C ASN A 441 -23.46 -1.32 26.51
N GLY A 442 -23.78 -0.78 25.34
CA GLY A 442 -24.99 0.04 25.21
C GLY A 442 -24.96 1.30 26.07
N GLU A 443 -26.04 1.56 26.80
CA GLU A 443 -26.17 2.67 27.76
C GLU A 443 -25.75 2.29 29.19
N HIS A 444 -25.50 1.00 29.46
CA HIS A 444 -25.19 0.51 30.79
C HIS A 444 -23.69 0.56 31.06
N CYS A 445 -23.31 1.17 32.19
CA CYS A 445 -21.93 1.12 32.68
C CYS A 445 -21.67 -0.29 33.21
N ILE A 446 -20.72 -1.00 32.59
CA ILE A 446 -20.32 -2.33 33.04
C ILE A 446 -19.44 -2.18 34.27
N LYS A 447 -18.21 -1.66 34.11
CA LYS A 447 -17.20 -1.65 35.19
C LYS A 447 -16.17 -0.51 35.00
N ARG A 448 -15.56 -0.10 36.11
CA ARG A 448 -14.44 0.85 36.15
C ARG A 448 -13.16 0.12 36.55
N TYR A 449 -12.10 0.30 35.77
CA TYR A 449 -10.79 -0.32 35.99
C TYR A 449 -9.71 0.75 36.08
N LYS A 450 -8.56 0.40 36.68
CA LYS A 450 -7.35 1.22 36.57
C LYS A 450 -6.81 1.08 35.14
N PHE A 451 -6.48 2.21 34.50
CA PHE A 451 -5.90 2.17 33.16
C PHE A 451 -4.49 1.62 33.21
N ASN A 452 -4.29 0.48 32.56
CA ASN A 452 -2.97 -0.05 32.27
C ASN A 452 -2.96 -0.54 30.83
N LEU A 453 -2.17 0.15 30.01
CA LEU A 453 -2.07 -0.13 28.58
C LEU A 453 -1.58 -1.57 28.30
N ASN A 454 -0.71 -2.12 29.15
CA ASN A 454 -0.14 -3.47 28.95
C ASN A 454 -1.16 -4.59 29.12
N TYR A 455 -2.27 -4.32 29.82
CA TYR A 455 -3.36 -5.27 30.05
C TYR A 455 -4.64 -4.86 29.32
N PHE A 456 -4.54 -3.88 28.41
CA PHE A 456 -5.73 -3.29 27.79
C PHE A 456 -6.44 -4.30 26.89
N VAL A 457 -5.71 -5.07 26.08
CA VAL A 457 -6.32 -6.06 25.18
C VAL A 457 -6.97 -7.18 25.99
N GLU A 458 -6.29 -7.70 27.01
CA GLU A 458 -6.82 -8.72 27.93
C GLU A 458 -8.08 -8.24 28.65
N LEU A 459 -8.13 -6.96 29.02
CA LEU A 459 -9.31 -6.35 29.62
C LEU A 459 -10.48 -6.31 28.64
N ILE A 460 -10.25 -5.99 27.37
CA ILE A 460 -11.29 -5.98 26.33
C ILE A 460 -11.77 -7.39 26.04
N GLU A 461 -10.87 -8.36 25.87
CA GLU A 461 -11.19 -9.79 25.68
C GLU A 461 -12.05 -10.33 26.82
N MET A 462 -11.66 -10.05 28.06
CA MET A 462 -12.40 -10.48 29.25
C MET A 462 -13.83 -9.95 29.19
N VAL A 463 -14.02 -8.65 28.93
CA VAL A 463 -15.36 -8.03 28.93
C VAL A 463 -16.21 -8.51 27.74
N ALA A 464 -15.60 -8.66 26.56
CA ALA A 464 -16.29 -9.17 25.38
C ALA A 464 -16.82 -10.59 25.60
N ASN A 465 -16.05 -11.45 26.26
CA ASN A 465 -16.44 -12.85 26.52
C ASN A 465 -17.44 -12.99 27.67
N THR A 466 -17.40 -12.13 28.69
CA THR A 466 -18.27 -12.27 29.87
C THR A 466 -19.65 -11.62 29.70
N GLY A 467 -19.83 -10.74 28.72
CA GLY A 467 -21.11 -10.05 28.45
C GLY A 467 -21.67 -9.25 29.64
N THR A 468 -20.90 -9.05 30.72
CA THR A 468 -21.36 -8.63 32.05
C THR A 468 -20.52 -7.53 32.70
#